data_AF-A0A8S0UX61-F1
#
_entry.id   AF-A0A8S0UX61-F1
#
_cell.length_a   1.000
_cell.length_b   1.000
_cell.length_c   1.000
_cell.angle_alpha   90.00
_cell.angle_beta   90.00
_cell.angle_gamma   90.00
#
_symmetry.space_group_name_H-M   'P 1'
#
loop_
_entity.id
_entity.type
_entity.pdbx_description
1 polymer ?
#
loop_
_entity_poly.entity_id
_entity_poly.type
_entity_poly.pdbx_seq_one_letter_code
_entity_poly.pdbx_strand_id
1 'polypeptide(L)'
;MILFFKTHHIILLLITIHAISHSKVQALKALFYPRDILPLLPRQVSWPILNTLNNAEDLLPAFVGTATTVENHLQWKGACFYNNSAWLEFHNKSKTEFGGGTLHIKVRNAHSWTCMDLYLFATPYRVTWDYYFLSREHTLEFKEWHSKSEYEYVKNRGISIFLLQAGMLGTLKSLWEVFPLFTNTNWGENSNVAFLQKHMGATFEERPKPWVTNISADDINSGDFLVLSKIRGLWGGFETLEKWVTGSYAGHAAVCLRDSEGKLWVGESGRDNEQNLSLSEILVDVEKRGSSFGELLAVPEQDNWVYVDGKSTSCIAFVFEMYKEAGLFGSLSSAIQVTEFTIKDAYTLKFFENNSSRLPKWCNDVDRVKLPFCQIRGRYRMELPGYNTMDPYPHMNERCPSLPPKYSRPTGC
;
A
#
# COMPACT_ATOMS: atom_id res chain seq x y z
N MET A 1 -63.26 -44.53 1.80
CA MET A 1 -62.68 -43.17 1.91
C MET A 1 -61.98 -43.08 3.26
N ILE A 2 -60.74 -43.57 3.32
CA ILE A 2 -59.89 -43.55 4.52
C ILE A 2 -58.53 -43.06 4.02
N LEU A 3 -58.19 -41.80 4.31
CA LEU A 3 -56.91 -41.22 3.93
C LEU A 3 -55.84 -41.78 4.88
N PHE A 4 -55.03 -42.71 4.39
CA PHE A 4 -53.81 -43.14 5.07
C PHE A 4 -52.76 -42.01 4.95
N PHE A 5 -52.67 -41.17 5.97
CA PHE A 5 -51.51 -40.30 6.12
C PHE A 5 -50.27 -41.17 6.42
N LYS A 6 -49.34 -41.24 5.47
CA LYS A 6 -48.05 -41.92 5.66
C LYS A 6 -47.36 -41.34 6.90
N THR A 7 -46.84 -42.22 7.75
CA THR A 7 -46.12 -41.92 9.00
C THR A 7 -45.05 -40.83 8.87
N HIS A 8 -44.42 -40.70 7.70
CA HIS A 8 -43.48 -39.60 7.41
C HIS A 8 -44.09 -38.19 7.42
N HIS A 9 -45.35 -38.02 6.99
CA HIS A 9 -46.00 -36.71 7.02
C HIS A 9 -46.36 -36.28 8.44
N ILE A 10 -46.68 -37.22 9.31
CA ILE A 10 -46.94 -36.96 10.74
C ILE A 10 -45.64 -36.56 11.45
N ILE A 11 -44.52 -37.22 11.13
CA ILE A 11 -43.20 -36.87 11.65
C ILE A 11 -42.77 -35.47 11.17
N LEU A 12 -42.99 -35.15 9.89
CA LEU A 12 -42.66 -33.83 9.35
C LEU A 12 -43.51 -32.72 10.02
N LEU A 13 -44.80 -32.99 10.25
CA LEU A 13 -45.72 -32.08 10.93
C LEU A 13 -45.34 -31.90 12.42
N LEU A 14 -44.91 -32.96 13.09
CA LEU A 14 -44.43 -32.88 14.48
C LEU A 14 -43.12 -32.09 14.58
N ILE A 15 -42.19 -32.26 13.63
CA ILE A 15 -40.93 -31.48 13.56
C ILE A 15 -41.23 -30.00 13.30
N THR A 16 -42.16 -29.67 12.41
CA THR A 16 -42.54 -28.27 12.16
C THR A 16 -43.27 -27.65 13.35
N ILE A 17 -44.15 -28.39 14.03
CA ILE A 17 -44.81 -27.91 15.24
C ILE A 17 -43.80 -27.71 16.38
N HIS A 18 -42.82 -28.60 16.54
CA HIS A 18 -41.75 -28.46 17.55
C HIS A 18 -40.81 -27.28 17.24
N ALA A 19 -40.54 -27.01 15.96
CA ALA A 19 -39.76 -25.85 15.50
C ALA A 19 -40.49 -24.52 15.71
N ILE A 20 -41.83 -24.51 15.69
CA ILE A 20 -42.66 -23.32 15.92
C ILE A 20 -42.93 -23.11 17.43
N SER A 21 -42.97 -24.17 18.24
CA SER A 21 -43.30 -24.08 19.68
C SER A 21 -42.13 -23.72 20.61
N HIS A 22 -40.90 -23.66 20.11
CA HIS A 22 -39.73 -23.21 20.88
C HIS A 22 -39.21 -21.87 20.36
N SER A 23 -39.92 -20.79 20.74
CA SER A 23 -39.49 -19.41 20.59
C SER A 23 -38.38 -19.05 21.60
N LYS A 24 -37.28 -19.81 21.56
CA LYS A 24 -35.94 -19.41 21.99
C LYS A 24 -34.95 -20.06 21.03
N VAL A 25 -34.98 -19.61 19.77
CA VAL A 25 -33.86 -19.85 18.86
C VAL A 25 -32.69 -19.04 19.40
N GLN A 26 -31.86 -19.66 20.24
CA GLN A 26 -30.49 -19.20 20.40
C GLN A 26 -29.91 -19.26 18.99
N ALA A 27 -29.60 -18.10 18.38
CA ALA A 27 -28.99 -18.06 17.06
C ALA A 27 -27.71 -18.90 17.10
N LEU A 28 -27.76 -20.10 16.53
CA LEU A 28 -26.58 -20.94 16.36
C LEU A 28 -25.63 -20.10 15.50
N LYS A 29 -24.44 -19.76 16.01
CA LYS A 29 -23.45 -19.02 15.23
C LYS A 29 -23.26 -19.75 13.90
N ALA A 30 -23.39 -19.03 12.80
CA ALA A 30 -23.21 -19.60 11.48
C ALA A 30 -21.85 -20.32 11.43
N LEU A 31 -21.85 -21.58 10.98
CA LEU A 31 -20.63 -22.37 10.85
C LEU A 31 -19.62 -21.63 9.95
N PHE A 32 -20.14 -20.90 8.97
CA PHE A 32 -19.39 -20.04 8.08
C PHE A 32 -20.26 -18.84 7.68
N TYR A 33 -19.66 -17.67 7.50
CA TYR A 33 -20.31 -16.57 6.78
C TYR A 33 -20.02 -16.72 5.29
N PRO A 34 -20.94 -16.38 4.36
CA PRO A 34 -20.70 -16.50 2.92
C PRO A 34 -19.41 -15.80 2.45
N ARG A 35 -19.02 -14.70 3.12
CA ARG A 35 -17.77 -13.97 2.90
C ARG A 35 -16.50 -14.73 3.30
N ASP A 36 -16.60 -15.64 4.26
CA ASP A 36 -15.47 -16.44 4.74
C ASP A 36 -15.21 -17.69 3.87
N ILE A 37 -16.24 -18.20 3.19
CA ILE A 37 -16.12 -19.33 2.24
C ILE A 37 -15.75 -18.85 0.85
N LEU A 38 -16.02 -17.57 0.52
CA LEU A 38 -15.74 -16.99 -0.80
C LEU A 38 -14.34 -17.38 -1.32
N PRO A 39 -13.23 -17.28 -0.56
CA PRO A 39 -11.91 -17.72 -1.03
C PRO A 39 -11.76 -19.22 -1.31
N LEU A 40 -12.59 -20.08 -0.71
CA LEU A 40 -12.62 -21.54 -0.92
C LEU A 40 -13.47 -21.95 -2.13
N LEU A 41 -14.27 -21.03 -2.67
CA LEU A 41 -15.06 -21.26 -3.88
C LEU A 41 -14.19 -21.13 -5.14
N PRO A 42 -14.54 -21.84 -6.23
CA PRO A 42 -13.85 -21.72 -7.52
C PRO A 42 -13.67 -20.26 -7.92
N ARG A 43 -12.47 -19.91 -8.41
CA ARG A 43 -12.09 -18.53 -8.74
C ARG A 43 -13.11 -17.82 -9.63
N GLN A 44 -13.79 -18.52 -10.55
CA GLN A 44 -14.80 -17.90 -11.42
C GLN A 44 -15.99 -17.29 -10.65
N VAL A 45 -16.32 -17.83 -9.46
CA VAL A 45 -17.45 -17.39 -8.64
C VAL A 45 -17.00 -16.39 -7.57
N SER A 46 -15.84 -16.63 -6.94
CA SER A 46 -15.38 -15.84 -5.81
C SER A 46 -14.67 -14.56 -6.18
N TRP A 47 -14.00 -14.53 -7.33
CA TRP A 47 -13.11 -13.44 -7.72
C TRP A 47 -13.81 -12.10 -7.98
N PRO A 48 -14.98 -12.04 -8.67
CA PRO A 48 -15.71 -10.79 -8.86
C PRO A 48 -16.21 -10.18 -7.54
N ILE A 49 -16.58 -11.04 -6.59
CA ILE A 49 -17.15 -10.66 -5.30
C ILE A 49 -16.05 -10.25 -4.32
N LEU A 50 -14.90 -10.94 -4.30
CA LEU A 50 -13.76 -10.57 -3.47
C LEU A 50 -13.14 -9.23 -3.90
N ASN A 51 -13.09 -8.94 -5.21
CA ASN A 51 -12.56 -7.67 -5.73
C ASN A 51 -13.49 -6.47 -5.50
N THR A 52 -14.77 -6.70 -5.20
CA THR A 52 -15.73 -5.63 -4.85
C THR A 52 -15.84 -5.40 -3.35
N LEU A 53 -15.41 -6.37 -2.53
CA LEU A 53 -15.55 -6.33 -1.08
C LEU A 53 -14.33 -5.76 -0.34
N ASN A 54 -13.15 -5.76 -0.95
CA ASN A 54 -11.93 -5.28 -0.33
C ASN A 54 -11.33 -4.12 -1.16
N ASN A 55 -11.28 -2.92 -0.59
CA ASN A 55 -10.55 -1.78 -1.16
C ASN A 55 -9.06 -1.88 -0.80
N ALA A 56 -8.20 -1.17 -1.52
CA ALA A 56 -6.78 -1.10 -1.19
C ALA A 56 -6.53 -0.51 0.23
N GLU A 57 -7.46 0.32 0.71
CA GLU A 57 -7.48 0.84 2.09
C GLU A 57 -7.61 -0.27 3.14
N ASP A 58 -8.29 -1.40 2.82
CA ASP A 58 -8.49 -2.51 3.77
C ASP A 58 -7.19 -3.32 4.02
N LEU A 59 -6.14 -3.05 3.22
CA LEU A 59 -4.80 -3.59 3.43
C LEU A 59 -3.96 -2.73 4.38
N LEU A 60 -4.36 -1.50 4.66
CA LEU A 60 -3.66 -0.63 5.59
C LEU A 60 -4.05 -0.96 7.04
N PRO A 61 -3.09 -0.93 7.98
CA PRO A 61 -3.41 -1.13 9.39
C PRO A 61 -4.28 0.01 9.93
N ALA A 62 -5.46 -0.31 10.44
CA ALA A 62 -6.32 0.65 11.12
C ALA A 62 -5.97 0.72 12.62
N PHE A 63 -5.62 1.89 13.14
CA PHE A 63 -5.37 2.05 14.57
C PHE A 63 -6.63 1.75 15.37
N VAL A 64 -6.54 0.88 16.38
CA VAL A 64 -7.68 0.52 17.24
C VAL A 64 -7.56 1.08 18.65
N GLY A 65 -6.36 1.46 19.08
CA GLY A 65 -6.09 2.06 20.38
C GLY A 65 -4.84 1.50 21.04
N THR A 66 -4.64 1.90 22.30
CA THR A 66 -3.40 1.60 23.04
C THR A 66 -3.66 0.77 24.28
N ALA A 67 -2.99 -0.37 24.40
CA ALA A 67 -3.08 -1.23 25.57
C ALA A 67 -2.13 -0.75 26.67
N THR A 68 -2.70 -0.42 27.83
CA THR A 68 -1.99 0.04 29.03
C THR A 68 -2.13 -0.99 30.15
N THR A 69 -1.60 -0.70 31.34
CA THR A 69 -1.70 -1.59 32.51
C THR A 69 -3.09 -1.67 33.12
N VAL A 70 -4.05 -0.84 32.67
CA VAL A 70 -5.41 -0.83 33.18
C VAL A 70 -6.26 -1.85 32.41
N GLU A 71 -6.70 -2.89 33.10
CA GLU A 71 -7.54 -3.92 32.51
C GLU A 71 -8.87 -3.33 31.98
N ASN A 72 -9.25 -3.72 30.77
CA ASN A 72 -10.51 -3.34 30.09
C ASN A 72 -10.69 -1.85 29.74
N HIS A 73 -9.64 -1.02 29.82
CA HIS A 73 -9.72 0.38 29.35
C HIS A 73 -9.86 0.47 27.83
N LEU A 74 -9.23 -0.43 27.09
CA LEU A 74 -9.31 -0.48 25.63
C LEU A 74 -10.38 -1.50 25.21
N GLN A 75 -11.38 -1.04 24.46
CA GLN A 75 -12.36 -1.90 23.80
C GLN A 75 -12.56 -1.49 22.35
N TRP A 76 -12.66 -2.47 21.44
CA TRP A 76 -12.90 -2.19 20.03
C TRP A 76 -13.69 -3.29 19.34
N LYS A 77 -14.16 -2.97 18.13
CA LYS A 77 -14.79 -3.91 17.20
C LYS A 77 -13.77 -4.29 16.12
N GLY A 78 -13.43 -5.56 16.03
CA GLY A 78 -12.62 -6.14 14.97
C GLY A 78 -13.42 -6.54 13.73
N ALA A 79 -12.75 -7.09 12.73
CA ALA A 79 -13.39 -7.58 11.51
C ALA A 79 -14.11 -8.92 11.77
N CYS A 80 -13.47 -9.81 12.53
CA CYS A 80 -13.99 -11.11 12.95
C CYS A 80 -14.68 -11.05 14.31
N PHE A 81 -14.10 -10.36 15.29
CA PHE A 81 -14.60 -10.34 16.67
C PHE A 81 -15.15 -8.96 17.04
N TYR A 82 -16.38 -8.91 17.54
CA TYR A 82 -17.05 -7.63 17.77
C TYR A 82 -16.93 -7.06 19.18
N ASN A 83 -16.33 -7.81 20.10
CA ASN A 83 -16.11 -7.33 21.46
C ASN A 83 -14.71 -7.74 21.89
N ASN A 84 -13.77 -6.83 21.69
CA ASN A 84 -12.36 -7.07 21.96
C ASN A 84 -11.89 -6.14 23.07
N SER A 85 -10.97 -6.61 23.91
CA SER A 85 -10.23 -5.78 24.84
C SER A 85 -8.77 -6.20 24.92
N ALA A 86 -7.91 -5.30 25.38
CA ALA A 86 -6.50 -5.59 25.62
C ALA A 86 -5.94 -4.81 26.80
N TRP A 87 -4.95 -5.39 27.48
CA TRP A 87 -4.20 -4.77 28.56
C TRP A 87 -2.79 -5.35 28.63
N LEU A 88 -1.90 -4.64 29.30
CA LEU A 88 -0.49 -4.97 29.43
C LEU A 88 -0.12 -5.31 30.87
N GLU A 89 0.60 -6.40 31.06
CA GLU A 89 1.21 -6.76 32.35
C GLU A 89 2.73 -6.67 32.23
N PHE A 90 3.39 -5.89 33.10
CA PHE A 90 4.85 -5.87 33.14
C PHE A 90 5.39 -7.02 33.98
N HIS A 91 6.52 -7.60 33.55
CA HIS A 91 7.22 -8.62 34.33
C HIS A 91 8.73 -8.52 34.11
N ASN A 92 9.52 -9.15 34.98
CA ASN A 92 10.96 -9.26 34.79
C ASN A 92 11.41 -10.73 34.83
N LYS A 93 10.80 -11.56 33.99
CA LYS A 93 11.18 -12.98 33.86
C LYS A 93 12.59 -13.15 33.28
N SER A 94 13.04 -12.21 32.44
CA SER A 94 14.36 -12.19 31.80
C SER A 94 15.51 -11.84 32.74
N LYS A 95 15.22 -11.25 33.92
CA LYS A 95 16.20 -10.72 34.88
C LYS A 95 17.12 -9.64 34.28
N THR A 96 16.60 -8.85 33.36
CA THR A 96 17.32 -7.72 32.75
C THR A 96 16.92 -6.41 33.39
N GLU A 97 17.64 -5.31 33.08
CA GLU A 97 17.46 -4.01 33.73
C GLU A 97 16.02 -3.49 33.62
N PHE A 98 15.38 -3.69 32.46
CA PHE A 98 14.03 -3.19 32.19
C PHE A 98 12.95 -4.28 32.18
N GLY A 99 13.32 -5.56 32.23
CA GLY A 99 12.36 -6.67 32.12
C GLY A 99 11.61 -6.64 30.79
N GLY A 100 10.41 -7.21 30.78
CA GLY A 100 9.52 -7.35 29.63
C GLY A 100 8.05 -7.12 30.00
N GLY A 101 7.15 -7.65 29.20
CA GLY A 101 5.72 -7.57 29.46
C GLY A 101 4.90 -8.60 28.68
N THR A 102 3.70 -8.90 29.18
CA THR A 102 2.70 -9.74 28.55
C THR A 102 1.56 -8.85 28.08
N LEU A 103 1.33 -8.78 26.77
CA LEU A 103 0.14 -8.13 26.23
C LEU A 103 -0.99 -9.16 26.18
N HIS A 104 -2.04 -8.94 26.95
CA HIS A 104 -3.24 -9.76 26.96
C HIS A 104 -4.25 -9.19 25.98
N ILE A 105 -4.78 -10.04 25.12
CA ILE A 105 -5.77 -9.67 24.11
C ILE A 105 -6.94 -10.64 24.20
N LYS A 106 -8.10 -10.10 24.50
CA LYS A 106 -9.32 -10.86 24.73
C LYS A 106 -10.29 -10.56 23.61
N VAL A 107 -10.44 -11.52 22.70
CA VAL A 107 -11.36 -11.39 21.57
C VAL A 107 -12.62 -12.20 21.82
N ARG A 108 -13.79 -11.59 21.61
CA ARG A 108 -15.10 -12.23 21.86
C ARG A 108 -16.09 -11.92 20.73
N ASN A 109 -17.16 -12.71 20.69
CA ASN A 109 -18.22 -12.57 19.72
C ASN A 109 -17.73 -12.66 18.27
N ALA A 110 -16.97 -13.72 17.95
CA ALA A 110 -16.64 -14.06 16.57
C ALA A 110 -17.91 -14.17 15.72
N HIS A 111 -17.89 -13.58 14.52
CA HIS A 111 -19.02 -13.60 13.58
C HIS A 111 -19.23 -14.98 12.93
N SER A 112 -18.18 -15.80 12.85
CA SER A 112 -18.17 -17.15 12.30
C SER A 112 -17.06 -17.99 12.96
N TRP A 113 -17.06 -19.29 12.71
CA TRP A 113 -16.07 -20.21 13.29
C TRP A 113 -14.71 -20.16 12.60
N THR A 114 -14.65 -19.64 11.37
CA THR A 114 -13.42 -19.61 10.56
C THR A 114 -12.88 -18.21 10.32
N CYS A 115 -13.54 -17.18 10.85
CA CYS A 115 -13.03 -15.82 10.74
C CYS A 115 -11.76 -15.65 11.60
N MET A 116 -10.94 -14.68 11.20
CA MET A 116 -9.70 -14.37 11.89
C MET A 116 -9.40 -12.88 11.78
N ASP A 117 -8.95 -12.27 12.88
CA ASP A 117 -8.36 -10.93 12.86
C ASP A 117 -6.83 -11.03 12.89
N LEU A 118 -6.17 -10.12 12.19
CA LEU A 118 -4.73 -9.95 12.20
C LEU A 118 -4.41 -8.57 12.76
N TYR A 119 -3.50 -8.52 13.73
CA TYR A 119 -3.13 -7.29 14.43
C TYR A 119 -1.63 -7.00 14.28
N LEU A 120 -1.29 -5.71 14.16
CA LEU A 120 0.06 -5.20 14.40
C LEU A 120 0.10 -4.54 15.78
N PHE A 121 1.18 -4.78 16.51
CA PHE A 121 1.47 -4.20 17.81
C PHE A 121 2.74 -3.40 17.70
N ALA A 122 2.67 -2.13 18.06
CA ALA A 122 3.77 -1.20 17.82
C ALA A 122 4.11 -0.36 19.04
N THR A 123 5.41 -0.19 19.22
CA THR A 123 6.02 0.89 19.98
C THR A 123 6.85 1.74 19.00
N PRO A 124 7.35 2.89 19.44
CA PRO A 124 8.35 3.63 18.69
C PRO A 124 9.61 2.85 18.29
N TYR A 125 9.89 1.77 19.03
CA TYR A 125 11.15 1.04 18.93
C TYR A 125 10.99 -0.32 18.26
N ARG A 126 9.77 -0.85 18.14
CA ARG A 126 9.51 -2.14 17.49
C ARG A 126 8.09 -2.25 16.96
N VAL A 127 7.94 -3.08 15.93
CA VAL A 127 6.65 -3.55 15.42
C VAL A 127 6.66 -5.07 15.43
N THR A 128 5.58 -5.66 15.92
CA THR A 128 5.31 -7.10 15.87
C THR A 128 3.86 -7.34 15.45
N TRP A 129 3.48 -8.58 15.22
CA TRP A 129 2.14 -8.94 14.75
C TRP A 129 1.69 -10.27 15.34
N ASP A 130 0.38 -10.47 15.40
CA ASP A 130 -0.23 -11.74 15.81
C ASP A 130 -1.64 -11.86 15.23
N TYR A 131 -2.21 -13.07 15.28
CA TYR A 131 -3.51 -13.38 14.72
C TYR A 131 -4.40 -14.17 15.68
N TYR A 132 -5.71 -13.92 15.61
CA TYR A 132 -6.68 -14.55 16.49
C TYR A 132 -7.81 -15.20 15.70
N PHE A 133 -8.07 -16.48 15.95
CA PHE A 133 -9.12 -17.28 15.31
C PHE A 133 -10.15 -17.83 16.32
N LEU A 134 -9.80 -17.90 17.61
CA LEU A 134 -10.70 -18.35 18.68
C LEU A 134 -11.13 -17.20 19.56
N SER A 135 -12.42 -17.17 19.90
CA SER A 135 -12.96 -16.28 20.93
C SER A 135 -12.48 -16.71 22.32
N ARG A 136 -11.28 -16.27 22.68
CA ARG A 136 -10.64 -16.52 23.98
C ARG A 136 -9.69 -15.37 24.29
N GLU A 137 -9.08 -15.46 25.46
CA GLU A 137 -7.92 -14.66 25.80
C GLU A 137 -6.67 -15.26 25.15
N HIS A 138 -5.84 -14.39 24.58
CA HIS A 138 -4.55 -14.69 23.99
C HIS A 138 -3.50 -13.77 24.62
N THR A 139 -2.25 -14.17 24.54
CA THR A 139 -1.13 -13.44 25.15
C THR A 139 0.02 -13.32 24.17
N LEU A 140 0.56 -12.12 24.04
CA LEU A 140 1.77 -11.84 23.28
C LEU A 140 2.89 -11.43 24.25
N GLU A 141 3.98 -12.20 24.25
CA GLU A 141 5.07 -12.03 25.21
C GLU A 141 6.20 -11.16 24.64
N PHE A 142 6.49 -10.05 25.31
CA PHE A 142 7.69 -9.26 25.13
C PHE A 142 8.72 -9.71 26.17
N LYS A 143 9.70 -10.52 25.75
CA LYS A 143 10.71 -11.08 26.67
C LYS A 143 11.52 -9.98 27.38
N GLU A 144 11.89 -8.96 26.62
CA GLU A 144 12.69 -7.84 27.09
C GLU A 144 12.41 -6.56 26.28
N TRP A 145 12.34 -5.42 26.98
CA TRP A 145 12.32 -4.08 26.38
C TRP A 145 13.70 -3.70 25.87
N HIS A 146 13.75 -3.14 24.67
CA HIS A 146 14.99 -2.94 23.90
C HIS A 146 15.89 -1.88 24.51
N SER A 147 15.28 -0.88 25.16
CA SER A 147 15.98 0.23 25.77
C SER A 147 15.17 0.82 26.92
N LYS A 148 15.83 1.63 27.75
CA LYS A 148 15.18 2.46 28.76
C LYS A 148 14.05 3.30 28.17
N SER A 149 14.27 3.84 26.97
CA SER A 149 13.30 4.70 26.30
C SER A 149 12.05 3.94 25.86
N GLU A 150 12.19 2.69 25.40
CA GLU A 150 11.04 1.83 25.13
C GLU A 150 10.29 1.49 26.40
N TYR A 151 10.99 1.10 27.46
CA TYR A 151 10.39 0.79 28.74
C TYR A 151 9.58 1.97 29.30
N GLU A 152 10.17 3.16 29.34
CA GLU A 152 9.49 4.37 29.82
C GLU A 152 8.33 4.78 28.89
N TYR A 153 8.48 4.61 27.58
CA TYR A 153 7.38 4.86 26.65
C TYR A 153 6.20 3.92 26.93
N VAL A 154 6.45 2.61 26.98
CA VAL A 154 5.38 1.61 27.17
C VAL A 154 4.74 1.77 28.54
N LYS A 155 5.51 2.12 29.58
CA LYS A 155 4.99 2.39 30.92
C LYS A 155 4.03 3.58 30.96
N ASN A 156 4.35 4.65 30.23
CA ASN A 156 3.57 5.89 30.27
C ASN A 156 2.46 5.95 29.21
N ARG A 157 2.62 5.23 28.10
CA ARG A 157 1.73 5.32 26.93
C ARG A 157 1.07 4.00 26.55
N GLY A 158 1.70 2.86 26.84
CA GLY A 158 1.23 1.53 26.44
C GLY A 158 1.71 1.11 25.05
N ILE A 159 1.12 0.04 24.52
CA ILE A 159 1.43 -0.54 23.20
C ILE A 159 0.30 -0.22 22.23
N SER A 160 0.65 0.36 21.08
CA SER A 160 -0.32 0.71 20.03
C SER A 160 -0.75 -0.53 19.27
N ILE A 161 -2.06 -0.70 19.06
CA ILE A 161 -2.64 -1.84 18.36
C ILE A 161 -3.27 -1.36 17.06
N PHE A 162 -3.01 -2.08 15.97
CA PHE A 162 -3.60 -1.82 14.66
C PHE A 162 -4.23 -3.11 14.11
N LEU A 163 -5.40 -3.00 13.50
CA LEU A 163 -6.13 -4.10 12.88
C LEU A 163 -5.93 -4.07 11.36
N LEU A 164 -5.59 -5.21 10.78
CA LEU A 164 -5.61 -5.42 9.33
C LEU A 164 -6.99 -5.96 8.92
N GLN A 165 -7.82 -5.09 8.34
CA GLN A 165 -9.22 -5.39 8.06
C GLN A 165 -9.43 -6.51 7.03
N ALA A 166 -8.43 -6.79 6.19
CA ALA A 166 -8.47 -7.84 5.18
C ALA A 166 -8.40 -9.30 5.71
N GLY A 167 -8.01 -9.55 6.97
CA GLY A 167 -7.93 -10.90 7.60
C GLY A 167 -6.91 -11.88 6.98
N MET A 168 -6.79 -13.11 7.50
CA MET A 168 -5.70 -14.07 7.15
C MET A 168 -5.63 -14.39 5.66
N LEU A 169 -6.77 -14.66 5.03
CA LEU A 169 -6.81 -15.16 3.66
C LEU A 169 -6.50 -14.03 2.67
N GLY A 170 -6.86 -12.80 3.02
CA GLY A 170 -6.37 -11.60 2.33
C GLY A 170 -4.86 -11.47 2.51
N THR A 171 -4.36 -11.54 3.74
CA THR A 171 -2.93 -11.36 4.03
C THR A 171 -2.03 -12.48 3.49
N LEU A 172 -2.37 -13.77 3.64
CA LEU A 172 -1.58 -14.90 3.10
C LEU A 172 -1.57 -14.91 1.57
N LYS A 173 -2.69 -14.59 0.93
CA LYS A 173 -2.78 -14.43 -0.53
C LYS A 173 -1.95 -13.22 -0.99
N SER A 174 -2.07 -12.09 -0.30
CA SER A 174 -1.24 -10.91 -0.57
C SER A 174 0.23 -11.22 -0.36
N LEU A 175 0.62 -11.91 0.72
CA LEU A 175 1.99 -12.33 0.98
C LEU A 175 2.50 -13.31 -0.09
N TRP A 176 1.66 -14.24 -0.56
CA TRP A 176 2.01 -15.14 -1.66
C TRP A 176 2.20 -14.41 -3.00
N GLU A 177 1.41 -13.37 -3.26
CA GLU A 177 1.54 -12.55 -4.47
C GLU A 177 2.69 -11.53 -4.36
N VAL A 178 3.00 -11.05 -3.16
CA VAL A 178 3.96 -9.98 -2.89
C VAL A 178 5.38 -10.49 -2.62
N PHE A 179 5.54 -11.59 -1.88
CA PHE A 179 6.85 -12.17 -1.57
C PHE A 179 7.71 -12.48 -2.82
N PRO A 180 7.17 -13.07 -3.90
CA PRO A 180 7.94 -13.35 -5.10
C PRO A 180 8.52 -12.10 -5.76
N LEU A 181 7.84 -10.95 -5.61
CA LEU A 181 8.19 -9.69 -6.28
C LEU A 181 9.61 -9.22 -5.96
N PHE A 182 10.08 -9.50 -4.73
CA PHE A 182 11.39 -9.06 -4.24
C PHE A 182 12.54 -9.99 -4.62
N THR A 183 12.26 -11.13 -5.26
CA THR A 183 13.29 -12.10 -5.61
C THR A 183 14.04 -11.69 -6.89
N ASN A 184 15.37 -11.84 -6.90
CA ASN A 184 16.19 -11.53 -8.09
C ASN A 184 16.24 -12.71 -9.09
N THR A 185 15.09 -13.33 -9.36
CA THR A 185 14.97 -14.52 -10.20
C THR A 185 14.05 -14.24 -11.40
N ASN A 186 14.07 -15.12 -12.41
CA ASN A 186 13.10 -15.06 -13.50
C ASN A 186 11.66 -15.26 -12.99
N TRP A 187 11.48 -16.03 -11.90
CA TRP A 187 10.18 -16.16 -11.25
C TRP A 187 9.73 -14.83 -10.63
N GLY A 188 10.63 -14.11 -9.96
CA GLY A 188 10.36 -12.77 -9.44
C GLY A 188 10.02 -11.78 -10.55
N GLU A 189 10.80 -11.74 -11.63
CA GLU A 189 10.54 -10.91 -12.82
C GLU A 189 9.14 -11.19 -13.40
N ASN A 190 8.81 -12.46 -13.66
CA ASN A 190 7.49 -12.85 -14.15
C ASN A 190 6.37 -12.54 -13.16
N SER A 191 6.63 -12.63 -11.85
CA SER A 191 5.65 -12.30 -10.81
C SER A 191 5.36 -10.80 -10.77
N ASN A 192 6.37 -9.94 -10.95
CA ASN A 192 6.17 -8.49 -11.06
C ASN A 192 5.32 -8.13 -12.28
N VAL A 193 5.65 -8.69 -13.46
CA VAL A 193 4.86 -8.46 -14.67
C VAL A 193 3.42 -8.94 -14.50
N ALA A 194 3.23 -10.16 -13.97
CA ALA A 194 1.89 -10.71 -13.72
C ALA A 194 1.10 -9.89 -12.70
N PHE A 195 1.75 -9.36 -11.67
CA PHE A 195 1.12 -8.48 -10.67
C PHE A 195 0.63 -7.18 -11.31
N LEU A 196 1.49 -6.49 -12.06
CA LEU A 196 1.13 -5.24 -12.74
C LEU A 196 0.05 -5.46 -13.80
N GLN A 197 0.13 -6.55 -14.56
CA GLN A 197 -0.91 -6.92 -15.53
C GLN A 197 -2.26 -7.15 -14.84
N LYS A 198 -2.26 -7.92 -13.76
CA LYS A 198 -3.47 -8.29 -13.03
C LYS A 198 -4.12 -7.10 -12.32
N HIS A 199 -3.33 -6.20 -11.74
CA HIS A 199 -3.84 -5.12 -10.88
C HIS A 199 -3.97 -3.78 -11.59
N MET A 200 -3.25 -3.57 -12.69
CA MET A 200 -3.20 -2.29 -13.41
C MET A 200 -3.51 -2.40 -14.90
N GLY A 201 -3.60 -3.62 -15.44
CA GLY A 201 -3.77 -3.85 -16.88
C GLY A 201 -2.50 -3.61 -17.70
N ALA A 202 -1.34 -3.49 -17.06
CA ALA A 202 -0.07 -3.26 -17.75
C ALA A 202 0.35 -4.48 -18.59
N THR A 203 0.89 -4.25 -19.79
CA THR A 203 1.29 -5.38 -20.66
C THR A 203 2.75 -5.75 -20.51
N PHE A 204 3.64 -4.76 -20.36
CA PHE A 204 5.09 -4.89 -20.41
C PHE A 204 5.50 -5.89 -21.50
N GLU A 205 5.19 -5.57 -22.75
CA GLU A 205 5.53 -6.45 -23.88
C GLU A 205 7.05 -6.53 -24.08
N GLU A 206 7.56 -7.73 -24.40
CA GLU A 206 8.98 -7.91 -24.68
C GLU A 206 9.37 -7.30 -26.04
N ARG A 207 10.46 -6.52 -26.04
CA ARG A 207 11.02 -5.87 -27.22
C ARG A 207 11.90 -6.85 -28.01
N PRO A 208 11.99 -6.69 -29.35
CA PRO A 208 13.00 -7.41 -30.12
C PRO A 208 14.41 -7.05 -29.62
N LYS A 209 15.32 -8.03 -29.65
CA LYS A 209 16.74 -7.79 -29.35
C LYS A 209 17.38 -6.96 -30.48
N PRO A 210 18.37 -6.10 -30.17
CA PRO A 210 18.97 -5.86 -28.85
C PRO A 210 18.10 -4.96 -27.95
N TRP A 211 18.13 -5.20 -26.64
CA TRP A 211 17.42 -4.39 -25.63
C TRP A 211 18.17 -3.13 -25.20
N VAL A 212 19.10 -2.68 -26.03
CA VAL A 212 19.94 -1.50 -25.83
C VAL A 212 20.01 -0.78 -27.16
N THR A 213 19.79 0.52 -27.12
CA THR A 213 19.93 1.41 -28.28
C THR A 213 21.32 2.03 -28.27
N ASN A 214 21.94 2.15 -29.45
CA ASN A 214 23.24 2.79 -29.57
C ASN A 214 23.06 4.32 -29.52
N ILE A 215 23.48 4.93 -28.42
CA ILE A 215 23.40 6.38 -28.20
C ILE A 215 24.72 6.89 -27.62
N SER A 216 25.00 8.17 -27.82
CA SER A 216 26.12 8.88 -27.21
C SER A 216 25.65 9.85 -26.13
N ALA A 217 26.58 10.33 -25.29
CA ALA A 217 26.24 11.40 -24.35
C ALA A 217 25.77 12.67 -25.08
N ASP A 218 26.28 12.94 -26.29
CA ASP A 218 25.94 14.13 -27.10
C ASP A 218 24.49 14.12 -27.60
N ASP A 219 23.85 12.97 -27.63
CA ASP A 219 22.43 12.83 -27.97
C ASP A 219 21.49 13.28 -26.83
N ILE A 220 22.04 13.48 -25.63
CA ILE A 220 21.29 13.81 -24.41
C ILE A 220 21.47 15.29 -24.08
N ASN A 221 20.37 15.96 -23.79
CA ASN A 221 20.30 17.39 -23.51
C ASN A 221 20.00 17.67 -22.04
N SER A 222 20.43 18.85 -21.57
CA SER A 222 20.00 19.35 -20.27
C SER A 222 18.49 19.49 -20.24
N GLY A 223 17.87 18.94 -19.21
CA GLY A 223 16.42 18.88 -19.09
C GLY A 223 15.80 17.60 -19.65
N ASP A 224 16.56 16.68 -20.27
CA ASP A 224 15.99 15.39 -20.65
C ASP A 224 15.54 14.62 -19.40
N PHE A 225 14.26 14.24 -19.40
CA PHE A 225 13.63 13.51 -18.31
C PHE A 225 13.81 12.00 -18.48
N LEU A 226 14.42 11.36 -17.50
CA LEU A 226 14.59 9.92 -17.46
C LEU A 226 13.56 9.30 -16.53
N VAL A 227 12.86 8.29 -17.02
CA VAL A 227 12.04 7.39 -16.19
C VAL A 227 12.45 5.96 -16.45
N LEU A 228 12.39 5.15 -15.39
CA LEU A 228 12.68 3.72 -15.47
C LEU A 228 11.62 2.89 -14.76
N SER A 229 11.56 1.62 -15.14
CA SER A 229 10.66 0.64 -14.55
C SER A 229 11.45 -0.64 -14.27
N LYS A 230 11.89 -0.79 -13.02
CA LYS A 230 12.52 -2.02 -12.53
C LYS A 230 11.43 -2.99 -12.09
N ILE A 231 11.62 -4.25 -12.45
CA ILE A 231 10.62 -5.32 -12.27
C ILE A 231 11.27 -6.59 -11.73
N ARG A 232 12.51 -6.50 -11.24
CA ARG A 232 13.28 -7.64 -10.74
C ARG A 232 14.15 -7.27 -9.55
N GLY A 233 14.26 -8.20 -8.61
CA GLY A 233 15.03 -8.04 -7.37
C GLY A 233 14.32 -7.14 -6.35
N LEU A 234 14.98 -6.90 -5.22
CA LEU A 234 14.41 -6.15 -4.08
C LEU A 234 13.78 -4.83 -4.52
N TRP A 235 14.55 -3.97 -5.19
CA TRP A 235 14.08 -2.70 -5.71
C TRP A 235 12.99 -2.83 -6.79
N GLY A 236 13.02 -3.90 -7.60
CA GLY A 236 11.95 -4.15 -8.56
C GLY A 236 10.61 -4.50 -7.91
N GLY A 237 10.64 -5.19 -6.76
CA GLY A 237 9.46 -5.43 -5.94
C GLY A 237 8.91 -4.14 -5.34
N PHE A 238 9.76 -3.30 -4.77
CA PHE A 238 9.37 -1.98 -4.26
C PHE A 238 8.76 -1.10 -5.36
N GLU A 239 9.43 -0.96 -6.49
CA GLU A 239 8.92 -0.18 -7.62
C GLU A 239 7.61 -0.75 -8.18
N THR A 240 7.40 -2.07 -8.14
CA THR A 240 6.12 -2.67 -8.57
C THR A 240 4.97 -2.31 -7.64
N LEU A 241 5.21 -2.29 -6.32
CA LEU A 241 4.22 -1.82 -5.36
C LEU A 241 3.99 -0.31 -5.50
N GLU A 242 5.04 0.48 -5.71
CA GLU A 242 4.95 1.92 -5.96
C GLU A 242 4.10 2.23 -7.19
N LYS A 243 4.37 1.57 -8.31
CA LYS A 243 3.56 1.65 -9.54
C LYS A 243 2.10 1.36 -9.24
N TRP A 244 1.84 0.29 -8.48
CA TRP A 244 0.48 -0.07 -8.11
C TRP A 244 -0.21 0.95 -7.21
N VAL A 245 0.47 1.54 -6.23
CA VAL A 245 -0.19 2.53 -5.35
C VAL A 245 -0.35 3.90 -6.00
N THR A 246 0.53 4.29 -6.92
CA THR A 246 0.49 5.59 -7.63
C THR A 246 -0.25 5.54 -8.96
N GLY A 247 -0.47 4.35 -9.52
CA GLY A 247 -0.97 4.16 -10.88
C GLY A 247 0.08 4.47 -11.97
N SER A 248 1.32 4.77 -11.60
CA SER A 248 2.43 4.96 -12.53
C SER A 248 2.90 3.64 -13.11
N TYR A 249 3.46 3.64 -14.33
CA TYR A 249 4.07 2.46 -14.94
C TYR A 249 5.62 2.51 -14.87
N ALA A 250 6.15 3.62 -14.35
CA ALA A 250 7.55 3.84 -13.99
C ALA A 250 7.67 3.99 -12.47
N GLY A 251 8.81 3.55 -11.91
CA GLY A 251 9.06 3.54 -10.46
C GLY A 251 10.23 4.42 -10.02
N HIS A 252 10.95 5.05 -10.95
CA HIS A 252 11.95 6.06 -10.59
C HIS A 252 12.13 7.08 -11.71
N ALA A 253 12.53 8.29 -11.33
CA ALA A 253 12.74 9.41 -12.22
C ALA A 253 14.05 10.14 -11.91
N ALA A 254 14.66 10.69 -12.96
CA ALA A 254 15.87 11.50 -12.87
C ALA A 254 15.89 12.53 -14.01
N VAL A 255 16.81 13.48 -13.94
CA VAL A 255 17.01 14.49 -14.99
C VAL A 255 18.45 14.52 -15.45
N CYS A 256 18.65 14.67 -16.74
CA CYS A 256 19.96 14.89 -17.33
C CYS A 256 20.31 16.38 -17.30
N LEU A 257 21.51 16.72 -16.84
CA LEU A 257 22.02 18.09 -16.79
C LEU A 257 23.45 18.13 -17.27
N ARG A 258 23.81 19.15 -18.05
CA ARG A 258 25.20 19.45 -18.37
C ARG A 258 25.72 20.56 -17.47
N ASP A 259 26.94 20.40 -16.99
CA ASP A 259 27.65 21.48 -16.31
C ASP A 259 28.21 22.51 -17.32
N SER A 260 28.86 23.55 -16.79
CA SER A 260 29.45 24.63 -17.61
C SER A 260 30.56 24.15 -18.55
N GLU A 261 31.15 22.97 -18.30
CA GLU A 261 32.18 22.36 -19.15
C GLU A 261 31.56 21.43 -20.22
N GLY A 262 30.23 21.27 -20.21
CA GLY A 262 29.48 20.42 -21.13
C GLY A 262 29.43 18.95 -20.71
N LYS A 263 29.97 18.57 -19.55
CA LYS A 263 29.91 17.19 -19.05
C LYS A 263 28.49 16.87 -18.59
N LEU A 264 28.00 15.71 -19.01
CA LEU A 264 26.66 15.21 -18.70
C LEU A 264 26.62 14.55 -17.30
N TRP A 265 25.62 14.92 -16.53
CA TRP A 265 25.29 14.40 -15.20
C TRP A 265 23.85 13.90 -15.18
N VAL A 266 23.58 12.91 -14.35
CA VAL A 266 22.22 12.46 -14.01
C VAL A 266 21.94 12.92 -12.59
N GLY A 267 21.00 13.84 -12.43
CA GLY A 267 20.51 14.31 -11.15
C GLY A 267 19.32 13.49 -10.69
N GLU A 268 19.42 12.90 -9.50
CA GLU A 268 18.34 12.13 -8.87
C GLU A 268 18.31 12.40 -7.35
N SER A 269 17.15 12.18 -6.72
CA SER A 269 17.03 12.13 -5.26
C SER A 269 17.24 10.70 -4.77
N GLY A 270 18.03 10.53 -3.72
CA GLY A 270 18.42 9.23 -3.17
C GLY A 270 18.86 9.31 -1.71
N ARG A 271 18.03 9.93 -0.86
CA ARG A 271 18.36 10.14 0.55
C ARG A 271 17.99 8.91 1.39
N ASP A 272 18.99 8.19 1.86
CA ASP A 272 18.83 7.16 2.91
C ASP A 272 19.03 7.83 4.28
N ASN A 273 17.97 7.97 5.08
CA ASN A 273 18.06 8.58 6.42
C ASN A 273 17.58 7.63 7.52
N GLU A 274 18.42 7.44 8.54
CA GLU A 274 18.17 6.61 9.74
C GLU A 274 17.60 7.41 10.93
N GLN A 275 17.41 8.74 10.79
CA GLN A 275 17.12 9.65 11.91
C GLN A 275 15.65 10.09 12.01
N ASN A 276 14.76 9.50 11.20
CA ASN A 276 13.35 9.86 11.16
C ASN A 276 12.49 8.97 12.05
N LEU A 277 11.33 9.51 12.45
CA LEU A 277 10.31 8.72 13.12
C LEU A 277 9.97 7.49 12.27
N SER A 278 10.00 6.32 12.89
CA SER A 278 9.46 5.10 12.33
C SER A 278 7.96 5.25 12.04
N LEU A 279 7.41 4.41 11.16
CA LEU A 279 5.98 4.45 10.84
C LEU A 279 5.12 4.33 12.11
N SER A 280 5.52 3.50 13.08
CA SER A 280 4.81 3.38 14.35
C SER A 280 4.86 4.66 15.18
N GLU A 281 5.98 5.37 15.19
CA GLU A 281 6.09 6.68 15.82
C GLU A 281 5.18 7.71 15.16
N ILE A 282 5.17 7.76 13.83
CA ILE A 282 4.30 8.65 13.06
C ILE A 282 2.83 8.38 13.40
N LEU A 283 2.40 7.12 13.36
CA LEU A 283 1.02 6.73 13.66
C LEU A 283 0.58 7.18 15.08
N VAL A 284 1.46 7.01 16.07
CA VAL A 284 1.19 7.45 17.43
C VAL A 284 1.17 8.97 17.55
N ASP A 285 2.12 9.66 16.93
CA ASP A 285 2.21 11.13 17.02
C ASP A 285 1.07 11.84 16.31
N VAL A 286 0.55 11.27 15.22
CA VAL A 286 -0.67 11.72 14.55
C VAL A 286 -1.89 11.63 15.47
N GLU A 287 -2.05 10.49 16.15
CA GLU A 287 -3.15 10.29 17.11
C GLU A 287 -3.03 11.24 18.31
N LYS A 288 -1.83 11.47 18.84
CA LYS A 288 -1.60 12.45 19.93
C LYS A 288 -2.06 13.86 19.55
N ARG A 289 -2.04 14.19 18.26
CA ARG A 289 -2.49 15.48 17.72
C ARG A 289 -3.97 15.47 17.37
N GLY A 290 -4.70 14.39 17.65
CA GLY A 290 -6.13 14.25 17.41
C GLY A 290 -6.50 14.13 15.94
N SER A 291 -5.59 13.59 15.11
CA SER A 291 -5.81 13.34 13.68
C SER A 291 -5.58 11.87 13.36
N SER A 292 -5.98 11.42 12.17
CA SER A 292 -5.74 10.06 11.67
C SER A 292 -4.58 10.00 10.68
N PHE A 293 -3.99 8.82 10.50
CA PHE A 293 -2.92 8.64 9.51
C PHE A 293 -3.37 8.96 8.08
N GLY A 294 -4.62 8.62 7.73
CA GLY A 294 -5.20 8.97 6.44
C GLY A 294 -5.33 10.48 6.25
N GLU A 295 -5.71 11.21 7.30
CA GLU A 295 -5.72 12.67 7.28
C GLU A 295 -4.32 13.26 7.15
N LEU A 296 -3.31 12.71 7.86
CA LEU A 296 -1.92 13.13 7.69
C LEU A 296 -1.46 12.96 6.24
N LEU A 297 -1.72 11.79 5.64
CA LEU A 297 -1.36 11.51 4.25
C LEU A 297 -2.12 12.37 3.24
N ALA A 298 -3.24 12.97 3.63
CA ALA A 298 -4.04 13.87 2.79
C ALA A 298 -3.67 15.35 2.96
N VAL A 299 -2.74 15.69 3.85
CA VAL A 299 -2.19 17.04 3.96
C VAL A 299 -1.27 17.27 2.75
N PRO A 300 -1.54 18.28 1.91
CA PRO A 300 -0.65 18.57 0.78
C PRO A 300 0.71 19.06 1.27
N GLU A 301 1.74 18.33 0.89
CA GLU A 301 3.14 18.70 1.07
C GLU A 301 3.41 20.03 0.34
N GLN A 302 4.20 20.91 0.94
CA GLN A 302 4.55 22.20 0.34
C GLN A 302 6.01 22.23 -0.06
N ASP A 303 6.31 22.71 -1.28
CA ASP A 303 7.66 22.78 -1.85
C ASP A 303 8.66 23.56 -0.97
N ASN A 304 8.16 24.47 -0.13
CA ASN A 304 8.98 25.34 0.73
C ASN A 304 9.18 24.79 2.14
N TRP A 305 8.61 23.64 2.49
CA TRP A 305 8.81 23.04 3.79
C TRP A 305 10.25 22.56 3.96
N VAL A 306 10.76 22.74 5.18
CA VAL A 306 12.10 22.31 5.58
C VAL A 306 11.95 21.54 6.88
N TYR A 307 12.40 20.29 6.86
CA TYR A 307 12.36 19.40 8.01
C TYR A 307 13.58 19.61 8.90
N VAL A 308 13.54 18.99 10.09
CA VAL A 308 14.62 19.08 11.09
C VAL A 308 15.98 18.62 10.54
N ASP A 309 15.97 17.73 9.56
CA ASP A 309 17.12 17.17 8.86
C ASP A 309 17.34 17.82 7.48
N GLY A 310 16.66 18.93 7.18
CA GLY A 310 16.78 19.68 5.94
C GLY A 310 15.63 19.44 4.95
N LYS A 311 15.86 19.75 3.68
CA LYS A 311 14.88 19.47 2.63
C LYS A 311 14.79 17.96 2.37
N SER A 312 13.58 17.50 2.07
CA SER A 312 13.30 16.11 1.72
C SER A 312 12.42 16.11 0.48
N THR A 313 12.85 15.42 -0.58
CA THR A 313 12.13 15.40 -1.85
C THR A 313 12.14 13.99 -2.44
N SER A 314 11.00 13.58 -2.99
CA SER A 314 10.91 12.38 -3.83
C SER A 314 11.72 12.57 -5.11
N CYS A 315 11.99 11.48 -5.83
CA CYS A 315 12.72 11.54 -7.09
C CYS A 315 12.06 12.50 -8.09
N ILE A 316 10.72 12.53 -8.11
CA ILE A 316 9.99 13.38 -9.04
C ILE A 316 9.89 14.83 -8.57
N ALA A 317 9.65 15.07 -7.27
CA ALA A 317 9.64 16.41 -6.71
C ALA A 317 10.99 17.10 -6.98
N PHE A 318 12.10 16.40 -6.79
CA PHE A 318 13.44 16.92 -7.09
C PHE A 318 13.59 17.38 -8.56
N VAL A 319 13.15 16.56 -9.52
CA VAL A 319 13.20 16.93 -10.94
C VAL A 319 12.31 18.14 -11.24
N PHE A 320 11.10 18.14 -10.69
CA PHE A 320 10.11 19.15 -11.01
C PHE A 320 10.33 20.48 -10.29
N GLU A 321 10.99 20.47 -9.13
CA GLU A 321 11.53 21.68 -8.49
C GLU A 321 12.52 22.36 -9.44
N MET A 322 13.43 21.60 -10.07
CA MET A 322 14.36 22.18 -11.05
C MET A 322 13.65 22.73 -12.29
N TYR A 323 12.64 22.04 -12.81
CA TYR A 323 11.82 22.55 -13.93
C TYR A 323 11.04 23.80 -13.56
N LYS A 324 10.55 23.86 -12.33
CA LYS A 324 9.83 25.01 -11.78
C LYS A 324 10.73 26.22 -11.65
N GLU A 325 11.95 26.05 -11.12
CA GLU A 325 12.98 27.10 -11.08
C GLU A 325 13.46 27.51 -12.49
N ALA A 326 13.50 26.57 -13.44
CA ALA A 326 13.77 26.86 -14.84
C ALA A 326 12.62 27.57 -15.58
N GLY A 327 11.48 27.79 -14.91
CA GLY A 327 10.35 28.57 -15.41
C GLY A 327 9.32 27.81 -16.23
N LEU A 328 9.36 26.46 -16.27
CA LEU A 328 8.45 25.66 -17.10
C LEU A 328 6.98 25.81 -16.69
N PHE A 329 6.70 26.10 -15.42
CA PHE A 329 5.34 26.36 -14.92
C PHE A 329 4.88 27.81 -15.13
N GLY A 330 5.76 28.71 -15.58
CA GLY A 330 5.43 30.11 -15.84
C GLY A 330 4.70 30.79 -14.69
N SER A 331 3.57 31.45 -15.00
CA SER A 331 2.70 32.13 -14.02
C SER A 331 2.04 31.20 -13.00
N LEU A 332 2.02 29.89 -13.26
CA LEU A 332 1.44 28.90 -12.33
C LEU A 332 2.43 28.46 -11.25
N SER A 333 3.70 28.86 -11.33
CA SER A 333 4.75 28.40 -10.41
C SER A 333 4.35 28.56 -8.93
N SER A 334 3.78 29.71 -8.53
CA SER A 334 3.37 29.93 -7.14
C SER A 334 2.11 29.17 -6.71
N ALA A 335 1.37 28.56 -7.64
CA ALA A 335 0.09 27.88 -7.39
C ALA A 335 0.18 26.35 -7.58
N ILE A 336 1.38 25.80 -7.76
CA ILE A 336 1.61 24.38 -7.94
C ILE A 336 2.59 23.91 -6.87
N GLN A 337 2.25 22.85 -6.14
CA GLN A 337 3.19 22.14 -5.26
C GLN A 337 3.70 20.91 -6.01
N VAL A 338 4.96 20.92 -6.46
CA VAL A 338 5.53 19.79 -7.20
C VAL A 338 5.83 18.60 -6.30
N THR A 339 5.88 18.80 -4.99
CA THR A 339 5.91 17.75 -3.97
C THR A 339 4.68 16.83 -4.01
N GLU A 340 3.55 17.29 -4.57
CA GLU A 340 2.31 16.51 -4.71
C GLU A 340 2.27 15.65 -5.98
N PHE A 341 3.33 15.66 -6.80
CA PHE A 341 3.34 14.94 -8.07
C PHE A 341 3.84 13.52 -7.87
N THR A 342 3.16 12.56 -8.50
CA THR A 342 3.72 11.23 -8.75
C THR A 342 4.45 11.20 -10.10
N ILE A 343 5.20 10.12 -10.37
CA ILE A 343 5.82 9.92 -11.68
C ILE A 343 4.78 9.91 -12.81
N LYS A 344 3.56 9.40 -12.54
CA LYS A 344 2.43 9.45 -13.48
C LYS A 344 2.08 10.88 -13.85
N ASP A 345 1.87 11.72 -12.86
CA ASP A 345 1.46 13.11 -13.08
C ASP A 345 2.53 13.85 -13.88
N ALA A 346 3.80 13.59 -13.59
CA ALA A 346 4.91 14.17 -14.31
C ALA A 346 4.96 13.81 -15.80
N TYR A 347 4.98 12.53 -16.16
CA TYR A 347 5.08 12.17 -17.59
C TYR A 347 3.79 12.50 -18.37
N THR A 348 2.67 12.74 -17.69
CA THR A 348 1.41 13.16 -18.34
C THR A 348 1.39 14.63 -18.72
N LEU A 349 2.23 15.48 -18.12
CA LEU A 349 2.27 16.90 -18.40
C LEU A 349 2.81 17.22 -19.80
N LYS A 350 2.24 18.25 -20.42
CA LYS A 350 2.59 18.78 -21.74
C LYS A 350 3.91 19.55 -21.77
N PHE A 351 4.97 18.97 -21.21
CA PHE A 351 6.32 19.54 -21.22
C PHE A 351 7.24 18.91 -22.26
N PHE A 352 6.89 17.72 -22.75
CA PHE A 352 7.79 16.93 -23.56
C PHE A 352 7.54 17.14 -25.06
N GLU A 353 8.54 16.82 -25.86
CA GLU A 353 8.42 16.87 -27.33
C GLU A 353 7.28 15.94 -27.81
N ASN A 354 6.36 16.48 -28.61
CA ASN A 354 5.26 15.72 -29.21
C ASN A 354 5.41 15.52 -30.72
N ASN A 355 6.34 16.24 -31.35
CA ASN A 355 6.63 16.10 -32.76
C ASN A 355 7.70 15.02 -32.98
N SER A 356 7.26 13.88 -33.51
CA SER A 356 8.13 12.75 -33.81
C SER A 356 9.28 13.08 -34.77
N SER A 357 9.16 14.14 -35.58
CA SER A 357 10.25 14.58 -36.48
C SER A 357 11.40 15.28 -35.75
N ARG A 358 11.18 15.71 -34.50
CA ARG A 358 12.19 16.37 -33.66
C ARG A 358 12.87 15.40 -32.69
N LEU A 359 12.35 14.18 -32.57
CA LEU A 359 13.00 13.13 -31.80
C LEU A 359 14.35 12.76 -32.44
N PRO A 360 15.36 12.37 -31.64
CA PRO A 360 16.64 11.92 -32.16
C PRO A 360 16.49 10.80 -33.18
N LYS A 361 17.37 10.74 -34.18
CA LYS A 361 17.27 9.73 -35.26
C LYS A 361 17.27 8.30 -34.75
N TRP A 362 18.05 8.02 -33.70
CA TRP A 362 18.13 6.70 -33.06
C TRP A 362 16.84 6.29 -32.33
N CYS A 363 15.96 7.25 -32.05
CA CYS A 363 14.73 7.03 -31.31
C CYS A 363 13.79 6.12 -32.11
N ASN A 364 13.37 5.03 -31.49
CA ASN A 364 12.53 3.99 -32.12
C ASN A 364 13.20 3.21 -33.28
N ASP A 365 14.53 3.22 -33.43
CA ASP A 365 15.19 2.50 -34.53
C ASP A 365 15.24 0.98 -34.34
N VAL A 366 15.18 0.52 -33.09
CA VAL A 366 15.36 -0.90 -32.74
C VAL A 366 14.05 -1.65 -32.47
N ASP A 367 12.92 -0.94 -32.33
CA ASP A 367 11.61 -1.53 -32.02
C ASP A 367 10.65 -1.37 -33.21
N ARG A 368 9.77 -2.35 -33.39
CA ARG A 368 8.72 -2.34 -34.42
C ARG A 368 7.59 -1.38 -34.08
N VAL A 369 7.40 -1.10 -32.79
CA VAL A 369 6.40 -0.15 -32.29
C VAL A 369 7.07 1.21 -32.12
N LYS A 370 6.51 2.24 -32.75
CA LYS A 370 6.97 3.63 -32.59
C LYS A 370 6.31 4.25 -31.36
N LEU A 371 7.12 4.63 -30.38
CA LEU A 371 6.69 5.32 -29.17
C LEU A 371 6.82 6.85 -29.34
N PRO A 372 5.99 7.64 -28.65
CA PRO A 372 6.08 9.11 -28.67
C PRO A 372 7.29 9.64 -27.86
N PHE A 373 8.04 8.75 -27.21
CA PHE A 373 9.25 9.03 -26.44
C PHE A 373 10.33 7.98 -26.78
N CYS A 374 11.56 8.20 -26.32
CA CYS A 374 12.69 7.36 -26.66
C CYS A 374 13.03 6.37 -25.54
N GLN A 375 13.10 5.07 -25.87
CA GLN A 375 13.49 4.03 -24.92
C GLN A 375 14.90 3.51 -25.19
N ILE A 376 15.85 3.96 -24.36
CA ILE A 376 17.28 3.69 -24.52
C ILE A 376 17.62 2.23 -24.18
N ARG A 377 16.99 1.63 -23.15
CA ARG A 377 17.30 0.29 -22.67
C ARG A 377 16.06 -0.43 -22.12
N GLY A 378 16.16 -1.75 -22.02
CA GLY A 378 15.23 -2.59 -21.26
C GLY A 378 14.60 -3.67 -22.12
N ARG A 379 14.38 -4.85 -21.53
CA ARG A 379 13.75 -6.01 -22.17
C ARG A 379 12.30 -5.73 -22.56
N TYR A 380 11.60 -4.99 -21.70
CA TYR A 380 10.18 -4.71 -21.87
C TYR A 380 9.96 -3.32 -22.42
N ARG A 381 8.93 -3.15 -23.24
CA ARG A 381 8.53 -1.86 -23.77
C ARG A 381 7.95 -1.01 -22.64
N MET A 382 8.45 0.21 -22.53
CA MET A 382 7.91 1.18 -21.59
C MET A 382 6.53 1.63 -22.06
N GLU A 383 5.59 1.64 -21.13
CA GLU A 383 4.25 2.17 -21.31
C GLU A 383 4.10 3.37 -20.37
N LEU A 384 3.68 4.53 -20.90
CA LEU A 384 3.43 5.75 -20.12
C LEU A 384 2.01 6.24 -20.44
N PRO A 385 0.97 5.65 -19.82
CA PRO A 385 -0.43 5.97 -20.15
C PRO A 385 -0.77 7.45 -19.92
N GLY A 386 -1.22 8.15 -20.95
CA GLY A 386 -1.51 9.58 -20.87
C GLY A 386 -0.27 10.48 -21.01
N TYR A 387 0.85 9.93 -21.48
CA TYR A 387 2.06 10.69 -21.80
C TYR A 387 1.76 11.99 -22.56
N ASN A 388 2.22 13.11 -22.02
CA ASN A 388 2.21 14.42 -22.68
C ASN A 388 0.79 14.89 -23.11
N THR A 389 -0.23 14.63 -22.28
CA THR A 389 -1.65 14.94 -22.59
C THR A 389 -2.27 16.04 -21.73
N MET A 390 -1.64 16.42 -20.62
CA MET A 390 -2.23 17.30 -19.61
C MET A 390 -1.55 18.67 -19.57
N ASP A 391 -2.34 19.74 -19.65
CA ASP A 391 -1.86 21.10 -19.36
C ASP A 391 -1.82 21.32 -17.84
N PRO A 392 -0.81 22.02 -17.30
CA PRO A 392 -0.78 22.36 -15.88
C PRO A 392 -1.88 23.36 -15.51
N TYR A 393 -2.39 23.28 -14.29
CA TYR A 393 -3.40 24.19 -13.73
C TYR A 393 -3.15 24.46 -12.24
N PRO A 394 -3.74 25.52 -11.66
CA PRO A 394 -3.56 25.84 -10.24
C PRO A 394 -4.04 24.71 -9.32
N HIS A 395 -3.28 24.45 -8.24
CA HIS A 395 -3.58 23.45 -7.21
C HIS A 395 -3.71 22.01 -7.71
N MET A 396 -3.05 21.71 -8.83
CA MET A 396 -3.01 20.38 -9.43
C MET A 396 -2.48 19.34 -8.45
N ASN A 397 -3.16 18.19 -8.37
CA ASN A 397 -2.83 17.01 -7.54
C ASN A 397 -3.09 17.14 -6.03
N GLU A 398 -3.21 18.34 -5.48
CA GLU A 398 -3.38 18.56 -4.02
C GLU A 398 -4.65 17.89 -3.43
N ARG A 399 -5.64 17.54 -4.27
CA ARG A 399 -6.93 16.97 -3.86
C ARG A 399 -7.39 15.81 -4.73
N CYS A 400 -6.49 15.22 -5.51
CA CYS A 400 -6.86 14.15 -6.43
C CYS A 400 -7.02 12.81 -5.71
N PRO A 401 -8.09 12.05 -6.01
CA PRO A 401 -8.08 10.64 -5.69
C PRO A 401 -6.98 9.95 -6.49
N SER A 402 -6.15 9.15 -5.82
CA SER A 402 -5.05 8.43 -6.47
C SER A 402 -5.02 6.94 -6.13
N LEU A 403 -6.00 6.47 -5.35
CA LEU A 403 -5.97 5.12 -4.83
C LEU A 403 -6.28 4.05 -5.88
N PRO A 404 -5.58 2.89 -5.84
CA PRO A 404 -5.89 1.75 -6.66
C PRO A 404 -7.27 1.15 -6.32
N PRO A 405 -7.91 0.44 -7.27
CA PRO A 405 -7.43 0.13 -8.62
C PRO A 405 -7.89 1.16 -9.68
N LYS A 406 -8.66 2.18 -9.29
CA LYS A 406 -9.34 3.06 -10.25
C LYS A 406 -8.52 4.28 -10.66
N TYR A 407 -7.65 4.77 -9.77
CA TYR A 407 -6.83 5.97 -10.01
C TYR A 407 -7.65 7.13 -10.60
N SER A 408 -8.84 7.34 -10.04
CA SER A 408 -9.83 8.26 -10.61
C SER A 408 -9.32 9.69 -10.49
N ARG A 409 -9.23 10.40 -11.61
CA ARG A 409 -8.83 11.80 -11.66
C ARG A 409 -9.99 12.68 -12.15
N PRO A 410 -10.87 13.17 -11.26
CA PRO A 410 -11.90 14.14 -11.62
C PRO A 410 -11.29 15.41 -12.19
N THR A 411 -12.03 16.12 -13.03
CA THR A 411 -11.58 17.40 -13.58
C THR A 411 -11.37 18.43 -12.47
N GLY A 412 -10.16 18.97 -12.35
CA GLY A 412 -9.86 20.09 -11.44
C GLY A 412 -9.56 19.71 -9.99
N CYS A 413 -9.47 18.42 -9.67
CA CYS A 413 -8.38 17.98 -8.80
C CYS A 413 -7.12 18.07 -9.66
#